data_AF-A0A6J1P6G2-F1
#
_entry.id   AF-A0A6J1P6G2-F1
#
_cell.length_a   1.000
_cell.length_b   1.000
_cell.length_c   1.000
_cell.angle_alpha   90.00
_cell.angle_beta   90.00
_cell.angle_gamma   90.00
#
_symmetry.space_group_name_H-M   'P 1'
#
loop_
_entity.id
_entity.type
_entity.pdbx_description
1 polymer ?
#
loop_
_entity_poly.entity_id
_entity_poly.type
_entity_poly.pdbx_seq_one_letter_code
_entity_poly.pdbx_strand_id
1 'polypeptide(L)'
;MQCNAQGIATDLVVQVVLIAESMRLQAMMGTYGIQTQTPHEVEPVQICSSTQLVHVYRELGVCGKLKLTGRPIRPVGSLGTSKIYRVCGMTVLCYPLIFEVSEFYLYRDMALLIDDIKTELQFVGKYWRLSGRPTVCLLVREEHMRDPHFKQMLDLFAMLKKGHCDGVKVRLGRLQNLISSSCIEHLDFMSQGDFPSEMFTQFKQLQHDYIGYQSLTDVPRTLTYKEEALDYEEYKHRSTPDVVAALRTTSNIFAQCQLWGILMQREGPMYEVNGTHALDALKGLYGSAGVLRHWRAVRYCSSLLSHTVDSISPFITTVLVSGKQVPTVSADIKLQVGRLKCVLLQFSWTTFRKLGYRCDRCPI
;
A
#
# COMPACT_ATOMS: atom_id res chain seq x y z
N MET A 1 -37.68 31.56 -6.95
CA MET A 1 -37.35 31.20 -5.55
C MET A 1 -38.23 30.01 -5.19
N GLN A 2 -37.80 28.81 -4.81
CA GLN A 2 -36.52 28.21 -4.47
C GLN A 2 -36.50 26.80 -5.10
N CYS A 3 -35.42 26.40 -5.76
CA CYS A 3 -35.20 25.00 -6.13
C CYS A 3 -34.62 24.29 -4.91
N ASN A 4 -35.38 23.35 -4.34
CA ASN A 4 -34.99 22.58 -3.19
C ASN A 4 -34.00 21.48 -3.62
N ALA A 5 -32.71 21.74 -3.47
CA ALA A 5 -31.64 20.76 -3.72
C ALA A 5 -31.37 19.93 -2.45
N GLN A 6 -32.29 19.04 -2.08
CA GLN A 6 -32.04 18.00 -1.07
C GLN A 6 -32.29 16.62 -1.70
N GLY A 7 -31.30 16.14 -2.44
CA GLY A 7 -31.27 14.77 -2.97
C GLY A 7 -30.39 13.86 -2.12
N ILE A 8 -31.04 13.00 -1.33
CA ILE A 8 -30.63 11.63 -0.92
C ILE A 8 -29.16 11.42 -0.53
N ALA A 9 -28.79 11.61 0.74
CA ALA A 9 -27.60 10.96 1.31
C ALA A 9 -27.61 11.01 2.85
N THR A 10 -28.36 10.13 3.52
CA THR A 10 -28.29 10.00 4.98
C THR A 10 -28.10 8.57 5.50
N ASP A 11 -28.09 7.54 4.63
CA ASP A 11 -27.85 6.15 5.06
C ASP A 11 -26.83 5.39 4.17
N LEU A 12 -25.78 6.10 3.73
CA LEU A 12 -24.66 5.43 3.10
C LEU A 12 -23.98 4.53 4.14
N VAL A 13 -23.82 3.26 3.79
CA VAL A 13 -23.07 2.29 4.59
C VAL A 13 -21.96 1.75 3.72
N VAL A 14 -20.72 1.91 4.17
CA VAL A 14 -19.55 1.33 3.49
C VAL A 14 -19.45 -0.13 3.88
N GLN A 15 -19.53 -1.02 2.90
CA GLN A 15 -19.36 -2.45 3.10
C GLN A 15 -17.87 -2.77 3.17
N VAL A 16 -17.47 -3.61 4.12
CA VAL A 16 -16.08 -4.03 4.29
C VAL A 16 -16.01 -5.55 4.27
N VAL A 17 -15.07 -6.06 3.49
CA VAL A 17 -14.73 -7.49 3.40
C VAL A 17 -13.29 -7.66 3.85
N LEU A 18 -13.05 -8.60 4.76
CA LEU A 18 -11.71 -8.97 5.22
C LEU A 18 -11.27 -10.27 4.53
N ILE A 19 -10.19 -10.21 3.76
CA ILE A 19 -9.59 -11.37 3.10
C ILE A 19 -8.28 -11.72 3.81
N ALA A 20 -8.22 -12.90 4.43
CA ALA A 20 -6.99 -13.44 5.02
C ALA A 20 -6.19 -14.20 3.96
N GLU A 21 -4.87 -13.99 3.90
CA GLU A 21 -4.03 -14.65 2.90
C GLU A 21 -3.92 -16.17 3.09
N SER A 22 -4.17 -16.71 4.29
CA SER A 22 -4.09 -18.14 4.59
C SER A 22 -5.26 -18.62 5.47
N MET A 23 -5.57 -19.91 5.41
CA MET A 23 -6.54 -20.55 6.32
C MET A 23 -6.08 -20.48 7.78
N ARG A 24 -4.77 -20.59 8.01
CA ARG A 24 -4.18 -20.46 9.34
C ARG A 24 -4.44 -19.09 9.93
N LEU A 25 -4.20 -18.03 9.16
CA LEU A 25 -4.48 -16.66 9.57
C LEU A 25 -5.97 -16.46 9.84
N GLN A 26 -6.85 -16.97 8.97
CA GLN A 26 -8.29 -16.92 9.19
C GLN A 26 -8.70 -17.55 10.53
N ALA A 27 -8.23 -18.76 10.83
CA ALA A 27 -8.52 -19.44 12.10
C ALA A 27 -8.07 -18.60 13.30
N MET A 28 -6.87 -18.00 13.21
CA MET A 28 -6.32 -17.13 14.25
C MET A 28 -7.13 -15.84 14.43
N MET A 29 -7.54 -15.17 13.34
CA MET A 29 -8.43 -14.01 13.41
C MET A 29 -9.79 -14.38 14.05
N GLY A 30 -10.27 -15.59 13.80
CA GLY A 30 -11.45 -16.16 14.43
C GLY A 30 -11.36 -16.23 15.96
N THR A 31 -10.17 -16.50 16.54
CA THR A 31 -9.96 -16.48 18.01
C THR A 31 -10.17 -15.10 18.64
N TYR A 32 -9.95 -14.03 17.87
CA TYR A 32 -10.25 -12.65 18.29
C TYR A 32 -11.69 -12.25 17.97
N GLY A 33 -12.52 -13.18 17.50
CA GLY A 33 -13.90 -12.92 17.08
C GLY A 33 -13.99 -12.07 15.80
N ILE A 34 -12.93 -12.03 14.99
CA ILE A 34 -12.90 -11.33 13.70
C ILE A 34 -13.12 -12.34 12.58
N GLN A 35 -14.19 -12.16 11.83
CA GLN A 35 -14.54 -13.04 10.72
C GLN A 35 -13.86 -12.56 9.43
N THR A 36 -13.03 -13.41 8.83
CA THR A 36 -12.38 -13.18 7.53
C THR A 36 -12.72 -14.32 6.57
N GLN A 37 -12.48 -14.14 5.26
CA GLN A 37 -12.55 -15.20 4.25
C GLN A 37 -11.19 -15.40 3.59
N THR A 38 -10.91 -16.59 3.08
CA THR A 38 -9.73 -16.81 2.21
C THR A 38 -10.06 -16.52 0.74
N PRO A 39 -9.06 -16.33 -0.13
CA PRO A 39 -9.28 -16.19 -1.57
C PRO A 39 -10.03 -17.37 -2.20
N HIS A 40 -9.83 -18.58 -1.68
CA HIS A 40 -10.56 -19.76 -2.13
C HIS A 40 -12.04 -19.69 -1.74
N GLU A 41 -12.37 -19.25 -0.53
CA GLU A 41 -13.77 -19.22 -0.05
C GLU A 41 -14.63 -18.14 -0.72
N VAL A 42 -14.03 -17.16 -1.37
CA VAL A 42 -14.75 -16.10 -2.08
C VAL A 42 -15.02 -16.43 -3.55
N GLU A 43 -14.49 -17.55 -4.05
CA GLU A 43 -14.80 -18.03 -5.39
C GLU A 43 -16.32 -18.17 -5.60
N PRO A 44 -16.85 -17.82 -6.79
CA PRO A 44 -16.12 -17.51 -8.03
C PRO A 44 -15.61 -16.07 -8.14
N VAL A 45 -15.77 -15.23 -7.10
CA VAL A 45 -15.28 -13.84 -7.15
C VAL A 45 -13.77 -13.80 -7.03
N GLN A 46 -13.13 -13.18 -8.02
CA GLN A 46 -11.69 -13.03 -8.11
C GLN A 46 -11.25 -11.82 -7.30
N ILE A 47 -10.35 -12.01 -6.33
CA ILE A 47 -9.72 -10.91 -5.59
C ILE A 47 -8.48 -10.48 -6.37
N CYS A 48 -8.45 -9.25 -6.87
CA CYS A 48 -7.42 -8.79 -7.78
C CYS A 48 -6.73 -7.50 -7.32
N SER A 49 -5.53 -7.28 -7.83
CA SER A 49 -4.81 -6.03 -7.66
C SER A 49 -5.49 -4.89 -8.42
N SER A 50 -5.40 -3.66 -7.89
CA SER A 50 -5.97 -2.49 -8.57
C SER A 50 -5.23 -2.18 -9.89
N THR A 51 -3.94 -2.53 -9.99
CA THR A 51 -3.14 -2.43 -11.22
C THR A 51 -3.71 -3.23 -12.40
N GLN A 52 -4.29 -4.41 -12.15
CA GLN A 52 -4.90 -5.22 -13.21
C GLN A 52 -6.09 -4.50 -13.84
N LEU A 53 -6.88 -3.82 -13.01
CA LEU A 53 -7.99 -3.00 -13.47
C LEU A 53 -7.53 -1.81 -14.31
N VAL A 54 -6.33 -1.24 -14.05
CA VAL A 54 -5.74 -0.21 -14.90
C VAL A 54 -5.48 -0.75 -16.31
N HIS A 55 -4.96 -1.97 -16.43
CA HIS A 55 -4.73 -2.61 -17.73
C HIS A 55 -6.03 -2.87 -18.48
N VAL A 56 -7.07 -3.33 -17.80
CA VAL A 56 -8.41 -3.50 -18.39
C VAL A 56 -8.95 -2.17 -18.91
N TYR A 57 -8.86 -1.11 -18.10
CA TYR A 57 -9.35 0.20 -18.52
C TYR A 57 -8.54 0.84 -19.65
N ARG A 58 -7.31 0.39 -19.92
CA ARG A 58 -6.50 0.87 -21.04
C ARG A 58 -7.19 0.58 -22.37
N GLU A 59 -7.84 -0.58 -22.48
CA GLU A 59 -8.56 -1.02 -23.69
C GLU A 59 -9.80 -0.17 -23.98
N LEU A 60 -10.27 0.61 -23.00
CA LEU A 60 -11.38 1.52 -23.20
C LEU A 60 -11.01 2.61 -24.21
N GLY A 61 -11.73 2.63 -25.33
CA GLY A 61 -11.56 3.62 -26.39
C GLY A 61 -10.42 3.31 -27.37
N VAL A 62 -9.86 2.09 -27.35
CA VAL A 62 -8.94 1.63 -28.40
C VAL A 62 -9.69 1.57 -29.72
N CYS A 63 -9.15 2.22 -30.75
CA CYS A 63 -9.70 2.19 -32.09
C CYS A 63 -8.58 2.26 -33.12
N GLY A 64 -8.24 1.11 -33.71
CA GLY A 64 -7.19 1.02 -34.72
C GLY A 64 -7.43 1.92 -35.94
N LYS A 65 -8.68 2.04 -36.39
CA LYS A 65 -9.06 2.90 -37.53
C LYS A 65 -8.78 4.38 -37.27
N LEU A 66 -8.96 4.84 -36.02
CA LEU A 66 -8.73 6.22 -35.60
C LEU A 66 -7.36 6.43 -34.96
N LYS A 67 -6.50 5.39 -34.96
CA LYS A 67 -5.19 5.39 -34.28
C LYS A 67 -5.28 5.76 -32.79
N LEU A 68 -6.42 5.48 -32.16
CA LEU A 68 -6.61 5.69 -30.72
C LEU A 68 -6.07 4.49 -29.96
N THR A 69 -5.14 4.74 -29.04
CA THR A 69 -4.48 3.72 -28.21
C THR A 69 -5.20 3.45 -26.89
N GLY A 70 -6.40 4.02 -26.72
CA GLY A 70 -7.25 3.83 -25.55
C GLY A 70 -6.95 4.80 -24.40
N ARG A 71 -7.36 4.42 -23.19
CA ARG A 71 -7.20 5.24 -21.99
C ARG A 71 -5.74 5.25 -21.54
N PRO A 72 -5.15 6.41 -21.22
CA PRO A 72 -3.83 6.46 -20.58
C PRO A 72 -3.81 5.68 -19.27
N ILE A 73 -2.68 5.03 -18.97
CA ILE A 73 -2.46 4.31 -17.71
C ILE A 73 -2.60 5.30 -16.55
N ARG A 74 -3.59 5.07 -15.68
CA ARG A 74 -3.85 5.88 -14.49
C ARG A 74 -4.27 4.96 -13.34
N PRO A 75 -3.72 5.15 -12.14
CA PRO A 75 -4.09 4.34 -10.98
C PRO A 75 -5.59 4.48 -10.69
N VAL A 76 -6.18 3.38 -10.23
CA VAL A 76 -7.58 3.38 -9.78
C VAL A 76 -7.63 3.83 -8.33
N GLY A 77 -8.32 4.94 -8.07
CA GLY A 77 -8.47 5.46 -6.71
C GLY A 77 -9.52 4.69 -5.89
N SER A 78 -9.66 5.07 -4.63
CA SER A 78 -10.54 4.47 -3.61
C SER A 78 -11.97 4.20 -4.09
N LEU A 79 -12.57 5.13 -4.84
CA LEU A 79 -13.94 4.97 -5.36
C LEU A 79 -14.03 3.88 -6.44
N GLY A 80 -12.98 3.69 -7.24
CA GLY A 80 -12.93 2.62 -8.23
C GLY A 80 -12.68 1.28 -7.57
N THR A 81 -11.72 1.20 -6.66
CA THR A 81 -11.42 -0.05 -5.93
C THR A 81 -12.53 -0.48 -4.97
N SER A 82 -13.47 0.41 -4.65
CA SER A 82 -14.65 0.10 -3.81
C SER A 82 -15.86 -0.42 -4.61
N LYS A 83 -15.67 -0.80 -5.87
CA LYS A 83 -16.70 -1.42 -6.73
C LYS A 83 -16.43 -2.91 -6.91
N ILE A 84 -17.50 -3.64 -7.23
CA ILE A 84 -17.38 -4.97 -7.81
C ILE A 84 -17.48 -4.83 -9.33
N TYR A 85 -16.60 -5.50 -10.06
CA TYR A 85 -16.53 -5.44 -11.51
C TYR A 85 -17.04 -6.73 -12.14
N ARG A 86 -17.77 -6.59 -13.25
CA ARG A 86 -18.12 -7.69 -14.15
C ARG A 86 -17.32 -7.52 -15.44
N VAL A 87 -16.42 -8.46 -15.70
CA VAL A 87 -15.47 -8.39 -16.82
C VAL A 87 -15.32 -9.78 -17.42
N CYS A 88 -15.59 -9.94 -18.72
CA CYS A 88 -15.49 -11.23 -19.43
C CYS A 88 -16.20 -12.39 -18.70
N GLY A 89 -17.40 -12.14 -18.16
CA GLY A 89 -18.16 -13.13 -17.37
C GLY A 89 -17.65 -13.36 -15.94
N MET A 90 -16.46 -12.89 -15.60
CA MET A 90 -15.89 -12.97 -14.26
C MET A 90 -16.42 -11.86 -13.36
N THR A 91 -16.50 -12.15 -12.06
CA THR A 91 -16.77 -11.15 -11.02
C THR A 91 -15.45 -10.85 -10.32
N VAL A 92 -15.06 -9.58 -10.27
CA VAL A 92 -13.77 -9.15 -9.73
C VAL A 92 -13.99 -8.14 -8.61
N LEU A 93 -13.31 -8.32 -7.49
CA LEU A 93 -13.22 -7.34 -6.42
C LEU A 93 -11.75 -6.95 -6.23
N CYS A 94 -11.45 -5.67 -6.37
CA CYS A 94 -10.10 -5.18 -6.22
C CYS A 94 -9.81 -4.73 -4.78
N TYR A 95 -8.62 -5.02 -4.26
CA TYR A 95 -8.15 -4.39 -3.03
C TYR A 95 -7.50 -3.02 -3.34
N PRO A 96 -7.60 -2.04 -2.42
CA PRO A 96 -6.95 -0.73 -2.57
C PRO A 96 -5.43 -0.80 -2.73
N LEU A 97 -4.86 0.24 -3.34
CA LEU A 97 -3.40 0.42 -3.55
C LEU A 97 -2.58 0.29 -2.25
N ILE A 98 -3.15 0.64 -1.10
CA ILE A 98 -2.50 0.53 0.21
C ILE A 98 -2.13 -0.92 0.58
N PHE A 99 -2.73 -1.92 -0.07
CA PHE A 99 -2.42 -3.34 0.12
C PHE A 99 -1.56 -3.93 -1.02
N GLU A 100 -1.21 -3.16 -2.05
CA GLU A 100 -0.31 -3.66 -3.08
C GLU A 100 1.08 -3.92 -2.51
N VAL A 101 1.71 -5.01 -2.97
CA VAL A 101 3.08 -5.35 -2.60
C VAL A 101 4.00 -4.35 -3.30
N SER A 102 4.30 -3.24 -2.63
CA SER A 102 5.25 -2.25 -3.12
C SER A 102 6.63 -2.54 -2.58
N GLU A 103 7.64 -2.35 -3.43
CA GLU A 103 9.05 -2.29 -3.03
C GLU A 103 9.32 -1.13 -2.06
N PHE A 104 8.35 -0.25 -1.79
CA PHE A 104 8.51 0.86 -0.87
C PHE A 104 8.16 0.50 0.58
N TYR A 105 9.02 0.92 1.49
CA TYR A 105 8.99 0.46 2.88
C TYR A 105 7.86 1.02 3.74
N LEU A 106 7.25 2.15 3.37
CA LEU A 106 6.15 2.72 4.17
C LEU A 106 4.93 1.80 4.18
N TYR A 107 4.72 0.99 3.15
CA TYR A 107 3.65 -0.01 3.10
C TYR A 107 3.85 -1.16 4.10
N ARG A 108 5.02 -1.26 4.74
CA ARG A 108 5.31 -2.24 5.80
C ARG A 108 5.05 -1.70 7.20
N ASP A 109 4.76 -0.40 7.36
CA ASP A 109 4.45 0.22 8.65
C ASP A 109 2.94 0.07 8.93
N MET A 110 2.60 -0.76 9.91
CA MET A 110 1.21 -1.06 10.19
C MET A 110 0.46 0.11 10.85
N ALA A 111 1.16 1.01 11.56
CA ALA A 111 0.49 2.20 12.11
C ALA A 111 0.00 3.10 10.96
N LEU A 112 0.83 3.28 9.94
CA LEU A 112 0.43 3.99 8.72
C LEU A 112 -0.70 3.27 7.98
N LEU A 113 -0.62 1.94 7.86
CA LEU A 113 -1.68 1.15 7.22
C LEU A 113 -3.04 1.34 7.92
N ILE A 114 -3.07 1.37 9.25
CA ILE A 114 -4.31 1.60 10.02
C ILE A 114 -4.90 2.98 9.70
N ASP A 115 -4.07 4.02 9.69
CA ASP A 115 -4.50 5.39 9.38
C ASP A 115 -4.96 5.54 7.92
N ASP A 116 -4.27 4.87 6.99
CA ASP A 116 -4.63 4.83 5.58
C ASP A 116 -5.98 4.11 5.38
N ILE A 117 -6.23 2.98 6.04
CA ILE A 117 -7.54 2.29 5.97
C ILE A 117 -8.66 3.21 6.46
N LYS A 118 -8.45 3.92 7.57
CA LYS A 118 -9.45 4.88 8.10
C LYS A 118 -9.72 6.01 7.11
N THR A 119 -8.66 6.56 6.53
CA THR A 119 -8.73 7.63 5.53
C THR A 119 -9.48 7.17 4.29
N GLU A 120 -9.21 5.95 3.80
CA GLU A 120 -9.90 5.31 2.68
C GLU A 120 -11.40 5.17 2.96
N LEU A 121 -11.78 4.65 4.13
CA LEU A 121 -13.19 4.51 4.52
C LEU A 121 -13.90 5.87 4.64
N GLN A 122 -13.24 6.88 5.22
CA GLN A 122 -13.77 8.25 5.30
C GLN A 122 -13.96 8.86 3.92
N PHE A 123 -12.98 8.69 3.03
CA PHE A 123 -13.04 9.22 1.67
C PHE A 123 -14.20 8.58 0.90
N VAL A 124 -14.30 7.26 0.91
CA VAL A 124 -15.40 6.52 0.28
C VAL A 124 -16.74 6.94 0.89
N GLY A 125 -16.86 6.95 2.21
CA GLY A 125 -18.09 7.37 2.91
C GLY A 125 -18.52 8.79 2.58
N LYS A 126 -17.58 9.73 2.40
CA LYS A 126 -17.89 11.13 2.12
C LYS A 126 -18.27 11.37 0.66
N TYR A 127 -17.57 10.72 -0.28
CA TYR A 127 -17.62 11.04 -1.71
C TYR A 127 -18.36 10.00 -2.56
N TRP A 128 -18.87 8.91 -1.99
CA TRP A 128 -19.66 7.96 -2.75
C TRP A 128 -20.98 8.56 -3.22
N ARG A 129 -21.23 8.53 -4.53
CA ARG A 129 -22.45 9.05 -5.17
C ARG A 129 -23.04 8.09 -6.21
N LEU A 130 -22.55 6.85 -6.24
CA LEU A 130 -22.99 5.84 -7.19
C LEU A 130 -24.11 4.98 -6.62
N SER A 131 -24.86 4.31 -7.49
CA SER A 131 -25.87 3.32 -7.10
C SER A 131 -25.20 2.08 -6.50
N GLY A 132 -25.86 1.48 -5.51
CA GLY A 132 -25.28 0.39 -4.72
C GLY A 132 -24.29 0.88 -3.67
N ARG A 133 -23.99 0.01 -2.70
CA ARG A 133 -23.11 0.32 -1.58
C ARG A 133 -21.64 0.09 -1.99
N PRO A 134 -20.70 0.98 -1.58
CA PRO A 134 -19.29 0.75 -1.82
C PRO A 134 -18.82 -0.46 -1.01
N THR A 135 -18.03 -1.34 -1.64
CA THR A 135 -17.45 -2.55 -1.02
C THR A 135 -15.94 -2.46 -1.01
N VAL A 136 -15.37 -2.21 0.16
CA VAL A 136 -13.92 -2.11 0.37
C VAL A 136 -13.37 -3.47 0.77
N CYS A 137 -12.39 -3.96 0.02
CA CYS A 137 -11.65 -5.20 0.32
C CYS A 137 -10.37 -4.88 1.09
N LEU A 138 -10.24 -5.39 2.32
CA LEU A 138 -9.05 -5.24 3.14
C LEU A 138 -8.32 -6.58 3.21
N LEU A 139 -7.03 -6.59 2.88
CA LEU A 139 -6.20 -7.80 2.98
C LEU A 139 -5.57 -7.90 4.38
N VAL A 140 -5.60 -9.08 4.95
CA VAL A 140 -4.91 -9.41 6.21
C VAL A 140 -3.83 -10.44 5.88
N ARG A 141 -2.59 -10.12 6.28
CA ARG A 141 -1.42 -10.97 6.10
C ARG A 141 -0.86 -11.45 7.43
N GLU A 142 -0.15 -12.57 7.44
CA GLU A 142 0.46 -13.17 8.62
C GLU A 142 1.52 -12.26 9.24
N GLU A 143 2.19 -11.43 8.43
CA GLU A 143 3.14 -10.42 8.90
C GLU A 143 2.49 -9.35 9.80
N HIS A 144 1.20 -9.04 9.58
CA HIS A 144 0.47 -8.08 10.41
C HIS A 144 0.34 -8.58 11.86
N MET A 145 0.15 -9.90 12.06
CA MET A 145 0.07 -10.50 13.41
C MET A 145 1.37 -10.39 14.19
N ARG A 146 2.51 -10.32 13.49
CA ARG A 146 3.84 -10.23 14.10
C ARG A 146 4.21 -8.79 14.47
N ASP A 147 3.35 -7.81 14.14
CA ASP A 147 3.64 -6.40 14.36
C ASP A 147 3.36 -5.93 15.80
N PRO A 148 4.24 -5.11 16.40
CA PRO A 148 4.00 -4.51 17.70
C PRO A 148 2.66 -3.78 17.79
N HIS A 149 2.18 -3.20 16.67
CA HIS A 149 0.92 -2.47 16.62
C HIS A 149 -0.30 -3.38 16.38
N PHE A 150 -0.17 -4.71 16.46
CA PHE A 150 -1.24 -5.63 16.01
C PHE A 150 -2.50 -5.46 16.85
N LYS A 151 -2.33 -5.09 18.11
CA LYS A 151 -3.44 -4.71 19.00
C LYS A 151 -4.26 -3.54 18.43
N GLN A 152 -3.60 -2.51 17.90
CA GLN A 152 -4.27 -1.37 17.27
C GLN A 152 -5.03 -1.80 16.00
N MET A 153 -4.51 -2.78 15.24
CA MET A 153 -5.23 -3.34 14.10
C MET A 153 -6.47 -4.13 14.55
N LEU A 154 -6.38 -4.89 15.65
CA LEU A 154 -7.55 -5.55 16.26
C LEU A 154 -8.59 -4.53 16.73
N ASP A 155 -8.16 -3.42 17.32
CA ASP A 155 -9.06 -2.33 17.72
C ASP A 155 -9.80 -1.74 16.50
N LEU A 156 -9.10 -1.56 15.36
CA LEU A 156 -9.72 -1.19 14.09
C LEU A 156 -10.78 -2.22 13.65
N PHE A 157 -10.45 -3.52 13.64
CA PHE A 157 -11.42 -4.54 13.25
C PHE A 157 -12.62 -4.60 14.20
N ALA A 158 -12.42 -4.36 15.50
CA ALA A 158 -13.50 -4.26 16.46
C ALA A 158 -14.41 -3.06 16.19
N MET A 159 -13.86 -1.90 15.79
CA MET A 159 -14.65 -0.74 15.32
C MET A 159 -15.49 -1.10 14.09
N LEU A 160 -14.88 -1.72 13.07
CA LEU A 160 -15.60 -2.17 11.86
C LEU A 160 -16.73 -3.16 12.19
N LYS A 161 -16.49 -4.08 13.12
CA LYS A 161 -17.50 -5.05 13.59
C LYS A 161 -18.66 -4.37 14.34
N LYS A 162 -18.40 -3.31 15.11
CA LYS A 162 -19.44 -2.49 15.75
C LYS A 162 -20.27 -1.67 14.75
N GLY A 163 -19.83 -1.60 13.49
CA GLY A 163 -20.55 -0.95 12.40
C GLY A 163 -20.25 0.54 12.23
N HIS A 164 -19.21 1.06 12.89
CA HIS A 164 -18.78 2.45 12.73
C HIS A 164 -17.25 2.56 12.83
N CYS A 165 -16.65 3.38 11.96
CA CYS A 165 -15.23 3.71 11.99
C CYS A 165 -15.07 5.21 11.82
N ASP A 166 -14.62 5.93 12.85
CA ASP A 166 -14.37 7.37 12.85
C ASP A 166 -15.49 8.21 12.17
N GLY A 167 -16.74 7.93 12.54
CA GLY A 167 -17.93 8.62 12.01
C GLY A 167 -18.49 8.06 10.71
N VAL A 168 -17.81 7.10 10.08
CA VAL A 168 -18.30 6.39 8.88
C VAL A 168 -19.13 5.18 9.32
N LYS A 169 -20.37 5.07 8.82
CA LYS A 169 -21.19 3.87 9.03
C LYS A 169 -20.67 2.74 8.14
N VAL A 170 -20.31 1.63 8.77
CA VAL A 170 -19.67 0.48 8.13
C VAL A 170 -20.51 -0.78 8.32
N ARG A 171 -20.49 -1.68 7.33
CA ARG A 171 -21.00 -3.04 7.46
C ARG A 171 -19.91 -4.03 7.12
N LEU A 172 -19.30 -4.61 8.14
CA LEU A 172 -18.39 -5.73 8.01
C LEU A 172 -19.20 -7.01 7.72
N GLY A 173 -18.75 -7.83 6.76
CA GLY A 173 -19.40 -9.11 6.50
C GLY A 173 -18.71 -9.95 5.41
N ARG A 174 -19.21 -11.17 5.23
CA ARG A 174 -18.80 -12.03 4.12
C ARG A 174 -19.21 -11.41 2.79
N LEU A 175 -18.35 -11.49 1.79
CA LEU A 175 -18.55 -10.93 0.45
C LEU A 175 -19.90 -11.38 -0.15
N GLN A 176 -20.24 -12.66 -0.03
CA GLN A 176 -21.44 -13.31 -0.56
C GLN A 176 -22.73 -12.69 -0.01
N ASN A 177 -22.68 -12.17 1.22
CA ASN A 177 -23.82 -11.49 1.86
C ASN A 177 -23.93 -10.02 1.44
N LEU A 178 -22.85 -9.44 0.90
CA LEU A 178 -22.75 -8.03 0.58
C LEU A 178 -22.99 -7.75 -0.91
N ILE A 179 -22.56 -8.67 -1.80
CA ILE A 179 -22.63 -8.55 -3.27
C ILE A 179 -23.98 -8.03 -3.77
N SER A 180 -25.09 -8.56 -3.24
CA SER A 180 -26.45 -8.23 -3.70
C SER A 180 -26.83 -6.76 -3.52
N SER A 181 -26.14 -6.05 -2.63
CA SER A 181 -26.35 -4.61 -2.37
C SER A 181 -25.14 -3.76 -2.74
N SER A 182 -24.07 -4.37 -3.24
CA SER A 182 -22.86 -3.70 -3.68
C SER A 182 -23.07 -2.94 -4.98
N CYS A 183 -22.24 -1.92 -5.22
CA CYS A 183 -22.13 -1.30 -6.53
C CYS A 183 -21.40 -2.23 -7.51
N ILE A 184 -22.08 -2.58 -8.59
CA ILE A 184 -21.54 -3.45 -9.65
C ILE A 184 -21.34 -2.62 -10.92
N GLU A 185 -20.11 -2.60 -11.42
CA GLU A 185 -19.73 -1.96 -12.68
C GLU A 185 -19.49 -3.02 -13.75
N HIS A 186 -20.17 -2.88 -14.89
CA HIS A 186 -20.02 -3.77 -16.03
C HIS A 186 -19.01 -3.18 -17.03
N LEU A 187 -17.92 -3.90 -17.31
CA LEU A 187 -16.90 -3.50 -18.28
C LEU A 187 -17.15 -4.23 -19.61
N ASP A 188 -18.31 -3.97 -20.22
CA ASP A 188 -18.79 -4.69 -21.40
C ASP A 188 -17.96 -4.43 -22.66
N PHE A 189 -17.15 -3.37 -22.69
CA PHE A 189 -16.20 -3.11 -23.79
C PHE A 189 -15.14 -4.21 -23.91
N MET A 190 -14.98 -5.05 -22.89
CA MET A 190 -14.09 -6.21 -22.91
C MET A 190 -14.71 -7.46 -23.57
N SER A 191 -15.96 -7.41 -24.02
CA SER A 191 -16.66 -8.58 -24.59
C SER A 191 -16.24 -8.94 -26.03
N GLN A 192 -15.29 -8.21 -26.64
CA GLN A 192 -14.96 -8.33 -28.07
C GLN A 192 -13.52 -8.78 -28.41
N GLY A 193 -12.82 -9.49 -27.52
CA GLY A 193 -11.47 -10.01 -27.83
C GLY A 193 -11.06 -11.28 -27.09
N ASP A 194 -10.15 -12.04 -27.71
CA ASP A 194 -9.37 -13.09 -27.03
C ASP A 194 -8.40 -12.40 -26.07
N PHE A 195 -8.81 -12.28 -24.81
CA PHE A 195 -7.97 -11.67 -23.79
C PHE A 195 -7.18 -12.75 -23.04
N PRO A 196 -5.87 -12.53 -22.81
CA PRO A 196 -5.07 -13.48 -22.05
C PRO A 196 -5.70 -13.69 -20.67
N SER A 197 -5.90 -14.94 -20.27
CA SER A 197 -6.29 -15.31 -18.90
C SER A 197 -5.35 -14.70 -17.85
N GLU A 198 -4.13 -14.34 -18.25
CA GLU A 198 -3.09 -13.70 -17.46
C GLU A 198 -3.42 -12.25 -17.04
N MET A 199 -4.41 -11.59 -17.64
CA MET A 199 -4.74 -10.19 -17.30
C MET A 199 -5.22 -10.01 -15.86
N PHE A 200 -5.86 -11.04 -15.29
CA PHE A 200 -6.28 -11.06 -13.90
C PHE A 200 -5.49 -12.11 -13.13
N THR A 201 -4.42 -11.69 -12.46
CA THR A 201 -3.72 -12.54 -11.50
C THR A 201 -4.44 -12.47 -10.15
N GLN A 202 -5.21 -13.49 -9.82
CA GLN A 202 -5.90 -13.59 -8.53
C GLN A 202 -4.89 -13.54 -7.37
N PHE A 203 -5.28 -12.88 -6.29
CA PHE A 203 -4.58 -12.97 -5.01
C PHE A 203 -4.63 -14.42 -4.52
N LYS A 204 -3.49 -15.12 -4.61
CA LYS A 204 -3.42 -16.55 -4.30
C LYS A 204 -3.42 -16.76 -2.79
N GLN A 205 -4.18 -17.77 -2.35
CA GLN A 205 -4.11 -18.23 -0.98
C GLN A 205 -2.72 -18.80 -0.70
N LEU A 206 -2.07 -18.30 0.36
CA LEU A 206 -0.81 -18.81 0.87
C LEU A 206 -1.05 -20.22 1.44
N GLN A 207 -0.32 -21.18 0.91
CA GLN A 207 -0.30 -22.56 1.39
C GLN A 207 0.97 -22.77 2.23
N HIS A 208 0.83 -23.47 3.35
CA HIS A 208 1.96 -23.87 4.19
C HIS A 208 2.23 -25.35 4.00
N ASP A 209 3.49 -25.72 3.72
CA ASP A 209 3.89 -27.12 3.54
C ASP A 209 3.72 -27.96 4.82
N TYR A 210 3.64 -27.29 5.98
CA TYR A 210 3.42 -27.92 7.28
C TYR A 210 1.96 -27.76 7.73
N ILE A 211 1.27 -28.90 7.86
CA ILE A 211 -0.14 -29.01 8.31
C ILE A 211 -0.28 -28.81 9.83
N GLY A 212 0.85 -28.79 10.56
CA GLY A 212 0.86 -28.52 11.99
C GLY A 212 0.39 -27.08 12.27
N TYR A 213 -0.66 -26.94 13.08
CA TYR A 213 -1.04 -25.67 13.70
C TYR A 213 0.07 -25.21 14.67
N GLN A 214 1.22 -24.78 14.15
CA GLN A 214 2.08 -23.88 14.92
C GLN A 214 1.31 -22.59 15.05
N SER A 215 0.78 -22.38 16.25
CA SER A 215 0.00 -21.19 16.56
C SER A 215 0.78 -19.96 16.15
N LEU A 216 0.16 -19.06 15.39
CA LEU A 216 0.77 -17.75 15.09
C LEU A 216 1.06 -16.96 16.38
N THR A 217 0.45 -17.34 17.52
CA THR A 217 0.75 -16.77 18.84
C THR A 217 2.10 -17.20 19.40
N ASP A 218 2.63 -18.35 18.97
CA ASP A 218 3.93 -18.87 19.41
C ASP A 218 5.06 -18.44 18.47
N VAL A 219 4.72 -17.73 17.39
CA VAL A 219 5.73 -17.05 16.57
C VAL A 219 6.30 -15.93 17.43
N PRO A 220 7.62 -15.90 17.68
CA PRO A 220 8.25 -14.87 18.48
C PRO A 220 7.79 -13.50 17.94
N ARG A 221 7.16 -12.69 18.80
CA ARG A 221 6.94 -11.28 18.47
C ARG A 221 8.29 -10.74 18.02
N THR A 222 8.37 -10.16 16.83
CA THR A 222 9.63 -9.67 16.28
C THR A 222 10.24 -8.73 17.32
N LEU A 223 11.27 -9.22 18.03
CA LEU A 223 12.02 -8.39 18.97
C LEU A 223 12.52 -7.21 18.16
N THR A 224 12.32 -6.00 18.66
CA THR A 224 12.85 -4.81 17.99
C THR A 224 14.35 -4.99 17.90
N TYR A 225 14.85 -5.27 16.70
CA TYR A 225 16.27 -5.47 16.47
C TYR A 225 16.97 -4.16 16.79
N LYS A 226 17.70 -4.14 17.91
CA LYS A 226 18.47 -2.99 18.38
C LYS A 226 19.93 -3.29 18.16
N GLU A 227 20.53 -2.53 17.27
CA GLU A 227 21.97 -2.54 17.04
C GLU A 227 22.59 -1.21 17.42
N GLU A 228 23.89 -1.23 17.69
CA GLU A 228 24.66 0.00 17.79
C GLU A 228 24.64 0.73 16.45
N ALA A 229 24.48 2.05 16.52
CA ALA A 229 24.53 2.93 15.37
C ALA A 229 25.98 3.14 14.94
N LEU A 230 26.56 2.12 14.32
CA LEU A 230 27.87 2.22 13.69
C LEU A 230 27.76 3.06 12.41
N ASP A 231 28.76 3.92 12.19
CA ASP A 231 28.86 4.73 10.98
C ASP A 231 30.12 4.38 10.20
N TYR A 232 29.93 3.98 8.95
CA TYR A 232 31.00 3.59 8.04
C TYR A 232 31.27 4.65 6.96
N GLU A 233 30.82 5.90 7.14
CA GLU A 233 31.11 7.01 6.20
C GLU A 233 32.61 7.18 5.91
N GLU A 234 33.50 6.97 6.90
CA GLU A 234 34.95 7.03 6.70
C GLU A 234 35.46 6.02 5.65
N TYR A 235 34.76 4.90 5.45
CA TYR A 235 35.12 3.89 4.46
C TYR A 235 34.93 4.39 3.02
N LYS A 236 34.22 5.51 2.79
CA LYS A 236 34.18 6.22 1.49
C LYS A 236 35.53 6.77 1.05
N HIS A 237 36.51 6.85 1.94
CA HIS A 237 37.88 7.26 1.60
C HIS A 237 38.90 6.11 1.66
N ARG A 238 38.51 4.92 2.15
CA ARG A 238 39.37 3.73 2.22
C ARG A 238 39.36 2.94 0.92
N SER A 239 40.34 2.05 0.74
CA SER A 239 40.47 1.23 -0.47
C SER A 239 39.35 0.18 -0.57
N THR A 240 39.00 -0.25 -1.79
CA THR A 240 37.98 -1.31 -2.00
C THR A 240 38.28 -2.61 -1.24
N PRO A 241 39.55 -3.10 -1.18
CA PRO A 241 39.90 -4.25 -0.35
C PRO A 241 39.59 -4.07 1.15
N ASP A 242 39.78 -2.88 1.71
CA ASP A 242 39.48 -2.59 3.12
C ASP A 242 37.97 -2.66 3.40
N VAL A 243 37.16 -2.20 2.45
CA VAL A 243 35.69 -2.28 2.52
C VAL A 243 35.24 -3.74 2.48
N VAL A 244 35.82 -4.56 1.60
CA VAL A 244 35.53 -6.00 1.51
C VAL A 244 35.96 -6.74 2.78
N ALA A 245 37.10 -6.37 3.36
CA ALA A 245 37.56 -6.95 4.62
C ALA A 245 36.59 -6.63 5.77
N ALA A 246 36.15 -5.38 5.89
CA ALA A 246 35.15 -4.97 6.88
C ALA A 246 33.78 -5.64 6.67
N LEU A 247 33.40 -5.88 5.42
CA LEU A 247 32.16 -6.57 5.08
C LEU A 247 32.15 -8.01 5.62
N ARG A 248 33.31 -8.69 5.58
CA ARG A 248 33.44 -10.08 6.06
C ARG A 248 33.39 -10.22 7.57
N THR A 249 33.78 -9.19 8.31
CA THR A 249 33.83 -9.22 9.78
C THR A 249 32.54 -8.73 10.42
N THR A 250 31.73 -7.96 9.69
CA THR A 250 30.57 -7.28 10.26
C THR A 250 29.30 -8.12 10.15
N SER A 251 28.65 -8.38 11.29
CA SER A 251 27.34 -9.04 11.37
C SER A 251 26.16 -8.07 11.46
N ASN A 252 26.45 -6.77 11.62
CA ASN A 252 25.45 -5.71 11.78
C ASN A 252 24.77 -5.38 10.44
N ILE A 253 23.43 -5.39 10.41
CA ILE A 253 22.69 -5.25 9.15
C ILE A 253 22.88 -3.87 8.55
N PHE A 254 22.86 -2.82 9.37
CA PHE A 254 22.97 -1.45 8.89
C PHE A 254 24.39 -1.17 8.35
N ALA A 255 25.40 -1.69 9.03
CA ALA A 255 26.78 -1.61 8.59
C ALA A 255 27.01 -2.37 7.29
N GLN A 256 26.44 -3.57 7.13
CA GLN A 256 26.46 -4.30 5.86
C GLN A 256 25.79 -3.49 4.74
N CYS A 257 24.63 -2.86 5.02
CA CYS A 257 23.99 -1.97 4.05
C CYS A 257 24.90 -0.82 3.63
N GLN A 258 25.58 -0.15 4.58
CA GLN A 258 26.51 0.95 4.31
C GLN A 258 27.70 0.49 3.46
N LEU A 259 28.35 -0.62 3.82
CA LEU A 259 29.51 -1.16 3.12
C LEU A 259 29.16 -1.62 1.69
N TRP A 260 28.05 -2.34 1.51
CA TRP A 260 27.55 -2.70 0.19
C TRP A 260 27.12 -1.48 -0.63
N GLY A 261 26.54 -0.46 0.00
CA GLY A 261 26.23 0.81 -0.63
C GLY A 261 27.46 1.53 -1.18
N ILE A 262 28.55 1.54 -0.42
CA ILE A 262 29.85 2.09 -0.85
C ILE A 262 30.39 1.30 -2.06
N LEU A 263 30.35 -0.04 -2.01
CA LEU A 263 30.80 -0.89 -3.12
C LEU A 263 29.95 -0.67 -4.38
N MET A 264 28.63 -0.61 -4.23
CA MET A 264 27.71 -0.40 -5.37
C MET A 264 27.93 0.96 -6.03
N GLN A 265 28.21 2.02 -5.26
CA GLN A 265 28.48 3.35 -5.80
C GLN A 265 29.84 3.46 -6.50
N ARG A 266 30.84 2.70 -6.04
CA ARG A 266 32.21 2.76 -6.57
C ARG A 266 32.43 1.85 -7.77
N GLU A 267 32.08 0.58 -7.61
CA GLU A 267 32.42 -0.49 -8.56
C GLU A 267 31.21 -0.89 -9.43
N GLY A 268 30.00 -0.45 -9.04
CA GLY A 268 28.76 -0.70 -9.76
C GLY A 268 27.95 -1.90 -9.23
N PRO A 269 26.75 -2.12 -9.77
CA PRO A 269 25.78 -3.11 -9.25
C PRO A 269 26.18 -4.57 -9.45
N MET A 270 27.02 -4.85 -10.46
CA MET A 270 27.48 -6.20 -10.79
C MET A 270 28.75 -6.63 -10.06
N TYR A 271 29.34 -5.74 -9.26
CA TYR A 271 30.53 -6.06 -8.49
C TYR A 271 30.26 -7.22 -7.53
N GLU A 272 31.09 -8.25 -7.62
CA GLU A 272 30.89 -9.51 -6.92
C GLU A 272 31.79 -9.61 -5.69
N VAL A 273 31.20 -9.95 -4.54
CA VAL A 273 31.94 -10.30 -3.33
C VAL A 273 31.42 -11.65 -2.85
N ASN A 274 32.32 -12.64 -2.74
CA ASN A 274 32.02 -13.99 -2.26
C ASN A 274 30.84 -14.66 -3.00
N GLY A 275 30.74 -14.53 -4.34
CA GLY A 275 29.68 -15.18 -5.12
C GLY A 275 28.34 -14.42 -5.15
N THR A 276 28.25 -13.23 -4.54
CA THR A 276 27.04 -12.40 -4.53
C THR A 276 27.30 -11.04 -5.16
N HIS A 277 26.45 -10.63 -6.10
CA HIS A 277 26.50 -9.29 -6.67
C HIS A 277 26.02 -8.24 -5.68
N ALA A 278 26.61 -7.04 -5.72
CA ALA A 278 26.27 -5.93 -4.82
C ALA A 278 24.78 -5.58 -4.85
N LEU A 279 24.14 -5.62 -6.03
CA LEU A 279 22.71 -5.38 -6.16
C LEU A 279 21.87 -6.44 -5.44
N ASP A 280 22.21 -7.71 -5.61
CA ASP A 280 21.46 -8.82 -5.02
C ASP A 280 21.67 -8.88 -3.51
N ALA A 281 22.88 -8.58 -3.04
CA ALA A 281 23.16 -8.42 -1.62
C ALA A 281 22.31 -7.29 -1.00
N LEU A 282 22.21 -6.12 -1.65
CA LEU A 282 21.38 -5.01 -1.16
C LEU A 282 19.88 -5.32 -1.18
N LYS A 283 19.39 -6.04 -2.20
CA LYS A 283 18.00 -6.52 -2.23
C LYS A 283 17.71 -7.53 -1.12
N GLY A 284 18.63 -8.47 -0.90
CA GLY A 284 18.55 -9.42 0.22
C GLY A 284 18.52 -8.69 1.57
N LEU A 285 19.44 -7.75 1.79
CA LEU A 285 19.49 -6.91 2.98
C LEU A 285 18.24 -6.04 3.15
N TYR A 286 17.68 -5.51 2.07
CA TYR A 286 16.42 -4.78 2.10
C TYR A 286 15.26 -5.66 2.61
N GLY A 287 15.15 -6.89 2.09
CA GLY A 287 14.21 -7.90 2.56
C GLY A 287 14.40 -8.22 4.04
N SER A 288 15.61 -8.63 4.42
CA SER A 288 15.97 -8.99 5.80
C SER A 288 15.76 -7.84 6.78
N ALA A 289 16.17 -6.62 6.43
CA ALA A 289 15.97 -5.43 7.26
C ALA A 289 14.49 -5.11 7.44
N GLY A 290 13.65 -5.37 6.43
CA GLY A 290 12.21 -5.25 6.55
C GLY A 290 11.59 -6.27 7.49
N VAL A 291 12.01 -7.54 7.41
CA VAL A 291 11.58 -8.60 8.35
C VAL A 291 11.98 -8.26 9.79
N LEU A 292 13.19 -7.72 9.97
CA LEU A 292 13.72 -7.27 11.26
C LEU A 292 13.19 -5.90 11.72
N ARG A 293 12.41 -5.21 10.88
CA ARG A 293 11.92 -3.83 11.11
C ARG A 293 13.02 -2.81 11.41
N HIS A 294 14.22 -2.99 10.87
CA HIS A 294 15.32 -2.05 11.02
C HIS A 294 15.15 -0.87 10.04
N TRP A 295 14.21 0.03 10.32
CA TRP A 295 13.77 1.10 9.41
C TRP A 295 14.89 1.99 8.88
N ARG A 296 15.97 2.21 9.65
CA ARG A 296 17.14 2.96 9.19
C ARG A 296 17.86 2.25 8.04
N ALA A 297 18.00 0.93 8.11
CA ALA A 297 18.62 0.10 7.07
C ALA A 297 17.69 -0.04 5.86
N VAL A 298 16.40 -0.23 6.11
CA VAL A 298 15.37 -0.28 5.05
C VAL A 298 15.36 1.01 4.23
N ARG A 299 15.37 2.18 4.90
CA ARG A 299 15.43 3.49 4.23
C ARG A 299 16.72 3.68 3.44
N TYR A 300 17.85 3.28 4.01
CA TYR A 300 19.14 3.38 3.37
C TYR A 300 19.22 2.49 2.10
N CYS A 301 18.86 1.21 2.19
CA CYS A 301 18.79 0.32 1.03
C CYS A 301 17.78 0.81 -0.01
N SER A 302 16.59 1.24 0.40
CA SER A 302 15.58 1.79 -0.51
C SER A 302 16.11 3.00 -1.30
N SER A 303 16.91 3.85 -0.66
CA SER A 303 17.55 5.00 -1.32
C SER A 303 18.61 4.57 -2.35
N LEU A 304 19.36 3.51 -2.07
CA LEU A 304 20.38 2.97 -2.96
C LEU A 304 19.79 2.20 -4.14
N LEU A 305 18.75 1.40 -3.89
CA LEU A 305 18.05 0.61 -4.90
C LEU A 305 17.11 1.47 -5.77
N SER A 306 17.01 2.77 -5.51
CA SER A 306 16.12 3.70 -6.22
C SER A 306 14.66 3.22 -6.21
N HIS A 307 14.20 2.65 -5.09
CA HIS A 307 12.79 2.24 -4.97
C HIS A 307 11.91 3.49 -5.03
N THR A 308 11.23 3.67 -6.15
CA THR A 308 10.29 4.76 -6.37
C THR A 308 8.87 4.36 -5.98
N VAL A 309 8.06 5.34 -5.62
CA VAL A 309 6.61 5.19 -5.49
C VAL A 309 5.97 5.93 -6.65
N ASP A 310 5.01 5.31 -7.32
CA ASP A 310 4.28 5.91 -8.46
C ASP A 310 3.55 7.21 -8.07
N SER A 311 3.28 7.41 -6.78
CA SER A 311 2.81 8.67 -6.23
C SER A 311 3.26 8.83 -4.78
N ILE A 312 4.12 9.82 -4.52
CA ILE A 312 4.48 10.22 -3.14
C ILE A 312 3.37 11.11 -2.53
N SER A 313 2.43 11.63 -3.34
CA SER A 313 1.39 12.54 -2.88
C SER A 313 0.56 12.01 -1.71
N PRO A 314 0.08 10.75 -1.68
CA PRO A 314 -0.67 10.20 -0.54
C PRO A 314 0.18 10.22 0.74
N PHE A 315 1.43 9.76 0.63
CA PHE A 315 2.38 9.64 1.74
C PHE A 315 2.88 10.98 2.27
N ILE A 316 3.08 11.97 1.40
CA ILE A 316 3.49 13.32 1.80
C ILE A 316 2.41 13.97 2.66
N THR A 317 1.13 13.83 2.30
CA THR A 317 0.03 14.30 3.16
C THR A 317 0.07 13.64 4.53
N THR A 318 0.19 12.32 4.60
CA THR A 318 0.23 11.59 5.88
C THR A 318 1.44 12.00 6.73
N VAL A 319 2.62 12.14 6.12
CA VAL A 319 3.86 12.56 6.82
C VAL A 319 3.78 14.02 7.30
N LEU A 320 3.24 14.94 6.48
CA LEU A 320 3.05 16.34 6.83
C LEU A 320 2.01 16.52 7.94
N VAL A 321 0.90 15.78 7.88
CA VAL A 321 -0.17 15.81 8.90
C VAL A 321 0.32 15.18 10.22
N SER A 322 1.19 14.17 10.15
CA SER A 322 1.76 13.49 11.33
C SER A 322 2.97 14.21 11.94
N GLY A 323 3.39 15.35 11.38
CA GLY A 323 4.48 16.18 11.91
C GLY A 323 5.88 15.54 11.84
N LYS A 324 6.08 14.46 11.07
CA LYS A 324 7.39 13.81 10.92
C LYS A 324 8.19 14.51 9.82
N GLN A 325 9.41 14.96 10.14
CA GLN A 325 10.29 15.62 9.16
C GLN A 325 10.82 14.60 8.13
N VAL A 326 10.78 14.96 6.84
CA VAL A 326 11.42 14.20 5.76
C VAL A 326 12.87 14.67 5.62
N PRO A 327 13.89 13.85 5.97
CA PRO A 327 15.25 14.13 5.52
C PRO A 327 15.28 13.94 4.00
N THR A 328 15.57 15.03 3.30
CA THR A 328 15.51 15.11 1.84
C THR A 328 16.60 14.23 1.22
N VAL A 329 16.23 13.26 0.38
CA VAL A 329 17.18 12.48 -0.44
C VAL A 329 16.85 12.71 -1.91
N SER A 330 17.87 13.05 -2.71
CA SER A 330 17.86 13.32 -4.15
C SER A 330 17.32 14.69 -4.63
N ALA A 331 18.09 15.32 -5.53
CA ALA A 331 17.81 16.59 -6.18
C ALA A 331 16.60 16.54 -7.14
N ASP A 332 16.23 15.36 -7.65
CA ASP A 332 15.05 15.20 -8.53
C ASP A 332 13.73 15.34 -7.76
N ILE A 333 13.74 15.12 -6.44
CA ILE A 333 12.59 15.35 -5.56
C ILE A 333 12.31 16.85 -5.38
N LYS A 334 13.31 17.73 -5.53
CA LYS A 334 13.09 19.20 -5.44
C LYS A 334 12.16 19.72 -6.54
N LEU A 335 12.16 19.12 -7.73
CA LEU A 335 11.28 19.53 -8.84
C LEU A 335 9.81 19.13 -8.61
N GLN A 336 9.58 17.95 -8.04
CA GLN A 336 8.23 17.47 -7.69
C GLN A 336 7.68 18.18 -6.45
N VAL A 337 8.49 18.37 -5.39
CA VAL A 337 8.09 19.09 -4.17
C VAL A 337 7.92 20.59 -4.44
N GLY A 338 8.72 21.19 -5.32
CA GLY A 338 8.57 22.58 -5.75
C GLY A 338 7.27 22.82 -6.52
N ARG A 339 6.88 21.90 -7.41
CA ARG A 339 5.58 21.97 -8.12
C ARG A 339 4.39 21.69 -7.20
N LEU A 340 4.49 20.75 -6.26
CA LEU A 340 3.43 20.51 -5.27
C LEU A 340 3.26 21.64 -4.26
N LYS A 341 4.34 22.32 -3.84
CA LYS A 341 4.25 23.51 -2.97
C LYS A 341 3.45 24.63 -3.66
N CYS A 342 3.63 24.86 -4.96
CA CYS A 342 2.83 25.85 -5.70
C CYS A 342 1.34 25.47 -5.80
N VAL A 343 1.03 24.18 -6.00
CA VAL A 343 -0.37 23.72 -6.12
C VAL A 343 -1.09 23.71 -4.77
N LEU A 344 -0.42 23.29 -3.68
CA LEU A 344 -0.98 23.32 -2.32
C LEU A 344 -1.09 24.75 -1.75
N LEU A 345 -0.18 25.66 -2.10
CA LEU A 345 -0.30 27.08 -1.73
C LEU A 345 -1.46 27.78 -2.46
N GLN A 346 -1.78 27.41 -3.70
CA GLN A 346 -2.95 27.93 -4.42
C GLN A 346 -4.29 27.41 -3.85
N PHE A 347 -4.35 26.17 -3.35
CA PHE A 347 -5.57 25.63 -2.71
C PHE A 347 -5.76 26.08 -1.26
N SER A 348 -4.67 26.42 -0.55
CA SER A 348 -4.72 26.91 0.83
C SER A 348 -5.15 28.38 0.91
N TRP A 349 -4.75 29.22 -0.05
CA TRP A 349 -5.03 30.67 -0.02
C TRP A 349 -6.51 31.04 -0.18
N THR A 350 -7.30 30.24 -0.91
CA THR A 350 -8.76 30.43 -1.03
C THR A 350 -9.52 30.02 0.23
N THR A 351 -8.95 29.14 1.06
CA THR A 351 -9.52 28.71 2.34
C THR A 351 -9.12 29.64 3.50
N PHE A 352 -7.88 30.15 3.50
CA PHE A 352 -7.38 31.06 4.54
C PHE A 352 -8.05 32.45 4.53
N ARG A 353 -8.49 32.95 3.37
CA ARG A 353 -9.21 34.25 3.27
C ARG A 353 -10.60 34.23 3.91
N LYS A 354 -11.23 33.07 4.07
CA LYS A 354 -12.53 32.91 4.75
C LYS A 354 -12.42 32.85 6.28
N LEU A 355 -11.21 32.68 6.83
CA LEU A 355 -10.96 32.49 8.27
C LEU A 355 -10.25 33.68 8.93
N GLY A 356 -10.01 34.79 8.22
CA GLY A 356 -9.61 36.06 8.83
C GLY A 356 -8.17 36.17 9.36
N TYR A 357 -7.28 35.22 9.06
CA TYR A 357 -5.88 35.27 9.49
C TYR A 357 -5.00 36.07 8.51
N ARG A 358 -4.35 37.14 8.99
CA ARG A 358 -3.26 37.84 8.29
C ARG A 358 -1.92 37.20 8.64
N CYS A 359 -1.04 37.04 7.64
CA CYS A 359 0.35 36.64 7.83
C CYS A 359 1.26 37.79 7.36
N ASP A 360 2.00 38.41 8.29
CA ASP A 360 2.85 39.60 8.06
C ASP A 360 4.25 39.27 7.48
N ARG A 361 4.41 38.19 6.72
CA ARG A 361 5.73 37.81 6.14
C ARG A 361 5.71 37.31 4.70
N CYS A 362 5.04 38.03 3.81
CA CYS A 362 5.34 37.97 2.37
C CYS A 362 5.36 39.40 1.81
N PRO A 363 6.50 39.91 1.33
CA PRO A 363 6.49 40.96 0.32
C PRO A 363 5.88 40.41 -0.97
N ILE A 364 5.13 41.26 -1.65
CA ILE A 364 4.34 41.00 -2.88
C ILE A 364 5.22 40.41 -3.99
#